data_AF-A0A950D0Q2-F1
#
_entry.id   AF-A0A950D0Q2-F1
#
_cell.length_a   1.000
_cell.length_b   1.000
_cell.length_c   1.000
_cell.angle_alpha   90.00
_cell.angle_beta   90.00
_cell.angle_gamma   90.00
#
_symmetry.space_group_name_H-M   'P 1'
#
loop_
_entity.id
_entity.type
_entity.pdbx_description
1 polymer ?
#
loop_
_entity_poly.entity_id
_entity_poly.type
_entity_poly.pdbx_seq_one_letter_code
_entity_poly.pdbx_strand_id
1 'polypeptide(L)'
;MSEEPVRIPITDIFDLHSIAPRDVSAAVEAYLEEAHSLGLRALRIIHGRGIGVQRETVRAILKRTPYVSDFQDAPAEAGGWGATIVTLRDPRAQRGSG
;
A
#
# COMPACT_ATOMS: atom_id res chain seq x y z
N MET A 1 -15.95 -19.65 -15.54
CA MET A 1 -16.01 -18.23 -15.92
C MET A 1 -14.62 -17.68 -15.68
N SER A 2 -13.90 -17.28 -16.72
CA SER A 2 -12.61 -16.60 -16.57
C SER A 2 -12.89 -15.20 -16.08
N GLU A 3 -12.63 -14.92 -14.80
CA GLU A 3 -12.65 -13.55 -14.28
C GLU A 3 -11.53 -12.79 -14.98
N GLU A 4 -11.88 -11.80 -15.81
CA GLU A 4 -10.91 -10.85 -16.32
C GLU A 4 -10.28 -10.09 -15.13
N PRO A 5 -8.94 -9.92 -15.11
CA PRO A 5 -8.29 -9.24 -14.00
C PRO A 5 -8.76 -7.79 -13.94
N VAL A 6 -9.29 -7.39 -12.78
CA VAL A 6 -9.70 -6.01 -12.51
C VAL A 6 -8.46 -5.12 -12.57
N ARG A 7 -8.44 -4.18 -13.53
CA ARG A 7 -7.38 -3.18 -13.63
C ARG A 7 -7.73 -1.99 -12.75
N ILE A 8 -6.99 -1.84 -11.66
CA ILE A 8 -7.12 -0.69 -10.75
C ILE A 8 -6.10 0.37 -11.19
N PRO A 9 -6.51 1.63 -11.44
CA PRO A 9 -5.55 2.70 -11.67
C PRO A 9 -4.67 2.89 -10.44
N ILE A 10 -3.36 2.96 -10.65
CA ILE A 10 -2.41 3.24 -9.58
C ILE A 10 -2.39 4.74 -9.31
N THR A 11 -2.70 5.10 -8.07
CA THR A 11 -2.72 6.47 -7.55
C THR A 11 -2.01 6.50 -6.19
N ASP A 12 -1.99 7.65 -5.54
CA ASP A 12 -1.51 7.79 -4.16
C ASP A 12 -2.52 7.29 -3.11
N ILE A 13 -3.69 6.78 -3.51
CA ILE A 13 -4.71 6.22 -2.62
C ILE A 13 -5.04 4.79 -3.04
N PHE A 14 -4.95 3.86 -2.09
CA PHE A 14 -5.38 2.48 -2.27
C PHE A 14 -6.44 2.08 -1.25
N ASP A 15 -7.67 1.85 -1.71
CA ASP A 15 -8.81 1.47 -0.85
C ASP A 15 -9.07 -0.04 -0.87
N LEU A 16 -8.76 -0.69 0.26
CA LEU A 16 -8.92 -2.13 0.44
C LEU A 16 -10.36 -2.59 0.66
N HIS A 17 -11.34 -1.69 0.87
CA HIS A 17 -12.75 -2.11 0.96
C HIS A 17 -13.26 -2.73 -0.35
N SER A 18 -12.60 -2.44 -1.47
CA SER A 18 -12.89 -3.03 -2.78
C SER A 18 -12.25 -4.40 -3.00
N ILE A 19 -11.38 -4.84 -2.09
CA ILE A 19 -10.57 -6.05 -2.23
C ILE A 19 -11.13 -7.16 -1.33
N ALA A 20 -11.26 -8.38 -1.87
CA ALA A 20 -11.68 -9.51 -1.06
C ALA A 20 -10.64 -9.81 0.04
N PRO A 21 -11.04 -10.15 1.28
CA PRO A 21 -10.11 -10.31 2.40
C PRO A 21 -8.95 -11.27 2.14
N ARG A 22 -9.18 -12.36 1.40
CA ARG A 22 -8.16 -13.35 1.03
C ARG A 22 -7.08 -12.81 0.09
N ASP A 23 -7.41 -11.76 -0.66
CA ASP A 23 -6.58 -11.20 -1.72
C ASP A 23 -5.83 -9.94 -1.25
N VAL A 24 -6.15 -9.41 -0.06
CA VAL A 24 -5.56 -8.17 0.50
C VAL A 24 -4.04 -8.21 0.50
N SER A 25 -3.42 -9.32 0.93
CA SER A 25 -1.96 -9.38 1.01
C SER A 25 -1.31 -9.25 -0.37
N ALA A 26 -1.81 -10.03 -1.35
CA ALA A 26 -1.28 -10.01 -2.71
C ALA A 26 -1.55 -8.66 -3.39
N ALA A 27 -2.73 -8.09 -3.18
CA ALA A 27 -3.10 -6.80 -3.74
C ALA A 27 -2.22 -5.66 -3.19
N VAL A 28 -1.92 -5.65 -1.89
CA VAL A 28 -1.02 -4.65 -1.28
C VAL A 28 0.40 -4.78 -1.82
N GLU A 29 0.94 -5.99 -1.95
CA GLU A 29 2.27 -6.21 -2.52
C GLU A 29 2.36 -5.71 -3.96
N ALA A 30 1.42 -6.10 -4.81
CA ALA A 30 1.36 -5.67 -6.20
C ALA A 30 1.18 -4.15 -6.33
N TYR A 31 0.32 -3.54 -5.50
CA TYR A 31 0.09 -2.09 -5.55
C TYR A 31 1.34 -1.31 -5.13
N LEU A 32 2.06 -1.77 -4.10
CA LEU A 32 3.31 -1.14 -3.65
C LEU A 32 4.39 -1.21 -4.73
N GLU A 33 4.51 -2.34 -5.43
CA GLU A 33 5.47 -2.53 -6.51
C GLU A 33 5.17 -1.59 -7.68
N GLU A 34 3.92 -1.53 -8.14
CA GLU A 34 3.53 -0.65 -9.24
C GLU A 34 3.60 0.84 -8.85
N ALA A 35 3.20 1.20 -7.63
CA ALA A 35 3.36 2.57 -7.12
C ALA A 35 4.83 2.99 -7.09
N HIS A 36 5.72 2.09 -6.66
CA HIS A 36 7.15 2.32 -6.65
C HIS A 36 7.73 2.43 -8.06
N SER A 37 7.32 1.56 -8.99
CA SER A 37 7.77 1.54 -10.39
C SER A 37 7.41 2.84 -11.12
N LEU A 38 6.21 3.38 -10.86
CA LEU A 38 5.72 4.66 -11.35
C LEU A 38 6.38 5.87 -10.65
N GLY A 39 7.20 5.63 -9.63
CA GLY A 39 7.92 6.67 -8.93
C GLY A 39 7.06 7.50 -7.99
N LEU A 40 5.96 6.96 -7.46
CA LEU A 40 5.28 7.58 -6.32
C LEU A 40 6.23 7.64 -5.11
N ARG A 41 6.04 8.67 -4.27
CA ARG A 41 6.85 8.90 -3.06
C ARG A 41 6.07 8.69 -1.77
N ALA A 42 4.75 8.82 -1.84
CA ALA A 42 3.87 8.56 -0.73
C ALA A 42 2.56 7.95 -1.26
N LEU A 43 1.94 7.10 -0.44
CA LEU A 43 0.62 6.56 -0.70
C LEU A 43 -0.12 6.31 0.61
N ARG A 44 -1.45 6.34 0.54
CA ARG A 44 -2.36 6.08 1.65
C ARG A 44 -3.15 4.82 1.39
N ILE A 45 -2.96 3.81 2.23
CA ILE A 45 -3.70 2.56 2.19
C ILE A 45 -4.86 2.65 3.17
N ILE A 46 -6.09 2.61 2.68
CA ILE A 46 -7.32 2.65 3.47
C ILE A 46 -7.75 1.19 3.71
N HIS A 47 -7.72 0.74 4.97
CA HIS A 47 -8.07 -0.63 5.37
C HIS A 47 -9.24 -0.69 6.35
N GLY A 48 -9.81 0.47 6.70
CA GLY A 48 -10.92 0.58 7.64
C GLY A 48 -10.50 0.38 9.10
N ARG A 49 -11.45 0.65 9.99
CA ARG A 49 -11.33 0.63 11.45
C ARG A 49 -11.96 -0.62 12.08
N GLY A 50 -11.94 -1.76 11.39
CA GLY A 50 -12.45 -3.02 11.96
C GLY A 50 -11.66 -3.45 13.20
N ILE A 51 -11.68 -4.71 13.59
CA ILE A 51 -10.91 -5.19 14.75
C ILE A 51 -9.36 -5.13 14.60
N GLY A 52 -8.83 -4.57 13.52
CA GLY A 52 -7.39 -4.33 13.32
C GLY A 52 -6.67 -5.30 12.39
N VAL A 53 -7.32 -6.40 11.97
CA VAL A 53 -6.68 -7.46 11.16
C VAL A 53 -6.02 -6.92 9.88
N GLN A 54 -6.74 -6.17 9.05
CA GLN A 54 -6.17 -5.64 7.80
C GLN A 54 -5.05 -4.62 8.07
N ARG A 55 -5.15 -3.81 9.14
CA ARG A 55 -4.08 -2.90 9.55
C ARG A 55 -2.81 -3.67 9.90
N GLU A 56 -2.93 -4.77 10.64
CA GLU A 56 -1.79 -5.62 10.99
C GLU A 56 -1.17 -6.28 9.76
N THR A 57 -2.00 -6.82 8.84
CA THR A 57 -1.55 -7.39 7.57
C THR A 57 -0.79 -6.36 6.74
N VAL A 58 -1.34 -5.17 6.53
CA VAL A 58 -0.70 -4.08 5.79
C VAL A 58 0.64 -3.72 6.44
N ARG A 59 0.66 -3.46 7.75
CA ARG A 59 1.90 -3.09 8.45
C ARG A 59 2.96 -4.21 8.42
N ALA A 60 2.56 -5.48 8.44
CA ALA A 60 3.48 -6.61 8.32
C ALA A 60 4.13 -6.69 6.94
N ILE A 61 3.38 -6.39 5.87
CA ILE A 61 3.91 -6.28 4.50
C ILE A 61 4.88 -5.10 4.41
N LEU A 62 4.46 -3.91 4.86
CA LEU A 62 5.27 -2.70 4.80
C LEU A 62 6.63 -2.84 5.50
N LYS A 63 6.67 -3.54 6.64
CA LYS A 63 7.93 -3.82 7.37
C LYS A 63 8.93 -4.65 6.57
N ARG A 64 8.46 -5.54 5.68
CA ARG A 64 9.32 -6.43 4.88
C ARG A 64 9.61 -5.89 3.47
N THR A 65 8.92 -4.82 3.05
CA THR A 65 9.09 -4.24 1.72
C THR A 65 10.33 -3.31 1.67
N PRO A 66 11.39 -3.65 0.92
CA PRO A 66 12.70 -2.98 1.01
C PRO A 66 12.70 -1.53 0.53
N TYR A 67 11.79 -1.18 -0.37
CA TYR A 67 11.64 0.17 -0.92
C TYR A 67 10.62 1.04 -0.16
N VAL A 68 10.03 0.54 0.93
CA VAL A 68 9.33 1.37 1.93
C VAL A 68 10.38 2.01 2.83
N SER A 69 10.33 3.34 3.00
CA SER A 69 11.23 4.06 3.91
C SER A 69 10.62 4.32 5.28
N ASP A 70 9.31 4.55 5.34
CA ASP A 70 8.57 4.81 6.58
C ASP A 70 7.08 4.50 6.42
N PHE A 71 6.38 4.25 7.54
CA PHE A 71 4.92 4.15 7.56
C PHE A 71 4.32 4.44 8.95
N GLN A 72 3.16 5.09 8.94
CA GLN A 72 2.45 5.50 10.16
C GLN A 72 0.94 5.46 9.95
N ASP A 73 0.18 5.42 11.05
CA ASP A 73 -1.27 5.61 10.95
C ASP A 73 -1.55 7.02 10.39
N ALA A 74 -2.61 7.18 9.62
CA ALA A 74 -2.95 8.48 9.05
C ALA A 74 -3.37 9.48 10.14
N PRO A 75 -3.25 10.80 9.87
CA PRO A 75 -3.88 11.83 10.70
C PRO A 75 -5.38 11.58 10.87
N ALA A 76 -5.98 12.07 11.95
CA ALA A 76 -7.38 11.82 12.28
C ALA A 76 -8.33 12.26 11.15
N GLU A 77 -8.05 13.40 10.54
CA GLU A 77 -8.75 13.99 9.40
C GLU A 77 -8.62 13.18 8.10
N ALA A 78 -7.59 12.33 8.00
CA ALA A 78 -7.30 11.52 6.82
C ALA A 78 -7.62 10.02 7.00
N GLY A 79 -8.29 9.67 8.11
CA GLY A 79 -8.76 8.31 8.41
C GLY A 79 -8.22 7.70 9.71
N GLY A 80 -7.31 8.38 10.41
CA GLY A 80 -6.73 7.88 11.65
C GLY A 80 -6.08 6.50 11.48
N TRP A 81 -6.22 5.66 12.50
CA TRP A 81 -5.81 4.25 12.45
C TRP A 81 -6.60 3.40 11.44
N GLY A 82 -7.59 3.94 10.72
CA GLY A 82 -8.27 3.28 9.61
C GLY A 82 -7.51 3.34 8.29
N ALA A 83 -6.41 4.07 8.24
CA ALA A 83 -5.54 4.15 7.08
C ALA A 83 -4.07 4.22 7.51
N THR A 84 -3.18 3.76 6.63
CA THR A 84 -1.72 3.84 6.80
C THR A 84 -1.14 4.74 5.73
N ILE A 85 -0.35 5.75 6.14
CA ILE A 85 0.49 6.56 5.25
C ILE A 85 1.82 5.82 5.09
N VAL A 86 2.24 5.65 3.84
CA VAL A 86 3.46 4.95 3.47
C VAL A 86 4.34 5.89 2.68
N THR A 87 5.62 5.96 3.03
CA THR A 87 6.64 6.69 2.28
C THR A 87 7.50 5.69 1.52
N LEU A 88 7.68 5.92 0.21
CA LEU A 88 8.46 5.08 -0.69
C LEU A 88 9.77 5.76 -1.08
N ARG A 89 10.82 4.94 -1.25
CA ARG A 89 12.12 5.36 -1.77
C ARG A 89 12.02 5.69 -3.26
N ASP A 90 12.83 6.64 -3.74
CA ASP A 90 12.94 6.89 -5.19
C ASP A 90 13.53 5.65 -5.90
N PRO A 91 12.85 5.05 -6.90
CA PRO A 91 13.39 3.93 -7.67
C PRO A 91 14.66 4.30 -8.45
N ARG A 92 14.89 5.59 -8.73
CA ARG A 92 16.09 6.08 -9.44
C ARG A 92 17.28 6.30 -8.51
N ALA A 93 17.04 6.69 -7.26
CA ALA A 93 18.12 6.88 -6.28
C ALA A 93 18.82 5.55 -5.92
N GLN A 94 18.14 4.42 -6.08
CA GLN A 94 18.69 3.09 -5.82
C GLN A 94 19.58 2.54 -6.95
N ARG A 95 19.63 3.22 -8.12
CA ARG A 95 20.43 2.80 -9.28
C ARG A 95 21.81 3.48 -9.36
N GLY A 96 22.11 4.41 -8.44
CA GLY A 96 23.30 5.27 -8.48
C GLY A 96 24.50 4.83 -7.64
N SER A 97 24.50 3.60 -7.11
CA SER A 97 25.68 3.02 -6.44
C SER A 97 26.38 2.06 -7.39
N GLY A 98 27.14 2.62 -8.33
CA GLY A 98 28.00 1.92 -9.28
C GLY A 98 29.19 2.79 -9.62
#